data_AF-A0ABD8ANZ6-F1
#
_entry.id   AF-A0ABD8ANZ6-F1
#
_cell.length_a   1.000
_cell.length_b   1.000
_cell.length_c   1.000
_cell.angle_alpha   90.00
_cell.angle_beta   90.00
_cell.angle_gamma   90.00
#
_symmetry.space_group_name_H-M   'P 1'
#
loop_
_entity.id
_entity.type
_entity.pdbx_description
1 polymer ?
#
loop_
_entity_poly.entity_id
_entity_poly.type
_entity_poly.pdbx_seq_one_letter_code
_entity_poly.pdbx_strand_id
1 'polypeptide(L)' 'MKAITQEITEELLAVMDMYQRIARQLIDQLIMETDQPDRMEILAGAYDMLTNTDVIHGEEELTGNWYFDVHGVAYRKMI' A
#
# COMPACT_ATOMS: atom_id res chain seq x y z
N MET A 1 -15.27 -32.61 0.95
CA MET A 1 -14.26 -31.65 1.45
C MET A 1 -13.47 -32.30 2.56
N LYS A 2 -12.15 -32.20 2.54
CA LYS A 2 -11.31 -32.59 3.68
C LYS A 2 -11.56 -31.56 4.79
N ALA A 3 -11.80 -32.00 6.02
CA ALA A 3 -12.03 -31.09 7.13
C ALA A 3 -10.75 -30.29 7.39
N ILE A 4 -10.85 -28.97 7.42
CA ILE A 4 -9.78 -28.09 7.92
C ILE A 4 -9.76 -28.29 9.43
N THR A 5 -8.60 -28.66 9.98
CA THR A 5 -8.44 -28.81 11.42
C THR A 5 -8.34 -27.43 12.07
N GLN A 6 -8.57 -27.38 13.38
CA GLN A 6 -8.40 -26.15 14.16
C GLN A 6 -6.96 -25.60 14.01
N GLU A 7 -5.97 -26.47 14.07
CA GLU A 7 -4.54 -26.15 13.86
C GLU A 7 -4.29 -25.47 12.50
N ILE A 8 -4.81 -26.03 11.40
CA ILE A 8 -4.66 -25.43 10.07
C ILE A 8 -5.37 -24.06 10.00
N THR A 9 -6.52 -23.91 10.68
CA THR A 9 -7.25 -22.64 10.72
C THR A 9 -6.43 -21.56 11.45
N GLU A 10 -5.83 -21.91 12.58
CA GLU A 10 -4.99 -20.99 13.36
C GLU A 10 -3.73 -20.57 12.60
N GLU A 11 -3.07 -21.50 11.91
CA GLU A 11 -1.91 -21.18 11.06
C GLU A 11 -2.30 -20.23 9.91
N LEU A 12 -3.43 -20.49 9.25
CA LEU A 12 -3.92 -19.62 8.18
C LEU A 12 -4.22 -18.21 8.69
N LEU A 13 -4.87 -18.09 9.85
CA LEU A 13 -5.16 -16.78 10.47
C LEU A 13 -3.87 -16.04 10.85
N ALA A 14 -2.89 -16.73 11.44
CA ALA A 14 -1.60 -16.13 11.78
C ALA A 14 -0.85 -15.60 10.54
N VAL A 15 -0.90 -16.36 9.43
CA VAL A 15 -0.33 -15.93 8.15
C VAL A 15 -1.08 -14.73 7.58
N MET A 16 -2.41 -14.71 7.65
CA MET A 16 -3.22 -13.57 7.20
C MET A 16 -2.92 -12.31 8.01
N ASP A 17 -2.81 -12.41 9.34
CA ASP A 17 -2.45 -11.31 10.23
C ASP A 17 -1.06 -10.76 9.90
N MET A 18 -0.10 -11.64 9.61
CA MET A 18 1.24 -11.25 9.18
C MET A 18 1.20 -10.45 7.87
N TYR A 19 0.46 -10.92 6.86
CA TYR A 19 0.33 -10.20 5.59
C TYR A 19 -0.40 -8.87 5.76
N GLN A 20 -1.43 -8.82 6.59
CA GLN A 20 -2.13 -7.56 6.90
C GLN A 20 -1.18 -6.53 7.53
N ARG A 21 -0.32 -6.97 8.46
CA ARG A 21 0.68 -6.09 9.08
C ARG A 21 1.69 -5.57 8.06
N ILE A 22 2.19 -6.43 7.18
CA ILE A 22 3.13 -6.04 6.12
C ILE A 22 2.46 -5.01 5.19
N ALA A 23 1.22 -5.25 4.77
CA ALA A 23 0.48 -4.33 3.92
C ALA A 23 0.31 -2.95 4.57
N ARG A 24 -0.03 -2.90 5.86
CA ARG A 24 -0.11 -1.63 6.61
C ARG A 24 1.22 -0.87 6.64
N GLN A 25 2.33 -1.56 6.92
CA GLN A 25 3.66 -0.94 6.95
C GLN A 25 4.05 -0.34 5.59
N LEU A 26 3.72 -1.03 4.50
CA LEU A 26 3.97 -0.53 3.15
C LEU A 26 3.10 0.70 2.83
N ILE A 27 1.84 0.71 3.26
CA ILE A 27 0.93 1.85 3.07
C ILE A 27 1.39 3.05 3.91
N ASP A 28 1.80 2.84 5.15
CA ASP A 28 2.34 3.90 6.01
C ASP A 28 3.60 4.51 5.41
N GLN A 29 4.51 3.67 4.89
CA GLN A 29 5.71 4.13 4.20
C GLN A 29 5.34 4.91 2.94
N LEU A 30 4.39 4.43 2.14
CA LEU A 30 3.91 5.12 0.96
C LEU A 30 3.35 6.51 1.29
N ILE A 31 2.52 6.63 2.32
CA ILE A 31 1.96 7.91 2.76
C ILE A 31 3.05 8.85 3.27
N MET A 32 4.07 8.32 3.94
CA MET A 32 5.20 9.13 4.42
C MET A 32 6.05 9.66 3.26
N GLU A 33 6.26 8.82 2.25
CA GLU A 33 7.11 9.11 1.10
C GLU A 33 6.33 9.75 -0.06
N THR A 34 5.07 10.15 0.11
CA THR A 34 4.28 10.77 -0.97
C THR A 34 3.29 11.80 -0.44
N ASP A 35 2.81 12.70 -1.32
CA ASP A 35 1.76 13.66 -0.98
C ASP A 35 0.35 13.19 -1.34
N GLN A 36 -0.12 12.13 -0.67
CA GLN A 36 -1.48 11.64 -0.86
C GLN A 36 -2.50 12.71 -0.42
N PRO A 37 -3.54 13.01 -1.22
CA PRO A 37 -4.55 14.02 -0.86
C PRO A 37 -5.48 13.58 0.28
N ASP A 38 -5.76 12.27 0.42
CA ASP A 38 -6.75 11.71 1.35
C ASP A 38 -6.10 10.85 2.46
N ARG A 39 -4.99 11.33 3.03
CA ARG A 39 -4.16 10.55 4.00
C ARG A 39 -4.96 9.98 5.16
N MET A 40 -5.90 10.76 5.71
CA MET A 40 -6.64 10.37 6.91
C MET A 40 -7.60 9.22 6.63
N GLU A 41 -8.25 9.24 5.47
CA GLU A 41 -9.17 8.24 4.96
C GLU A 41 -8.42 6.95 4.63
N ILE A 42 -7.25 7.06 3.99
CA ILE A 42 -6.38 5.92 3.68
C ILE A 42 -5.91 5.24 4.99
N LEU A 43 -5.49 6.00 6.01
CA LEU A 43 -5.11 5.46 7.32
C LEU A 43 -6.29 4.79 8.06
N ALA A 44 -7.53 5.23 7.79
CA ALA A 44 -8.74 4.60 8.30
C ALA A 44 -9.13 3.31 7.55
N GLY A 45 -8.42 2.96 6.47
CA GLY A 45 -8.60 1.72 5.71
C GLY A 45 -9.23 1.91 4.32
N ALA A 46 -9.45 3.14 3.86
CA ALA A 46 -9.91 3.43 2.50
C ALA A 46 -8.75 3.34 1.48
N TYR A 47 -8.13 2.17 1.38
CA TYR A 47 -6.95 1.95 0.53
C TYR A 47 -7.25 2.07 -0.97
N ASP A 48 -8.53 2.04 -1.36
CA ASP A 48 -8.99 2.33 -2.72
C ASP A 48 -8.76 3.80 -3.12
N MET A 49 -8.61 4.70 -2.15
CA MET A 49 -8.29 6.12 -2.39
C MET A 49 -6.80 6.38 -2.60
N LEU A 50 -5.94 5.36 -2.49
CA LEU A 50 -4.53 5.51 -2.85
C LEU A 50 -4.41 5.96 -4.31
N THR A 51 -3.61 6.98 -4.57
CA THR A 51 -3.39 7.52 -5.91
C THR A 51 -1.92 7.45 -6.30
N ASN A 52 -1.68 7.47 -7.61
CA ASN A 52 -0.33 7.63 -8.12
C ASN A 52 0.13 9.06 -7.86
N THR A 53 1.27 9.19 -7.20
CA THR A 53 1.78 10.48 -6.75
C THR A 53 3.31 10.47 -6.76
N ASP A 54 3.88 11.66 -6.86
CA ASP A 54 5.31 11.87 -6.83
C ASP A 54 5.87 11.49 -5.45
N VAL A 55 7.11 10.98 -5.45
CA VAL A 55 7.81 10.52 -4.25
C VAL A 55 8.56 11.67 -3.59
N ILE A 56 8.36 11.82 -2.29
CA ILE A 56 9.06 12.73 -1.39
C ILE A 56 10.02 11.89 -0.55
N HIS A 57 11.31 12.23 -0.58
CA HIS A 57 12.32 11.61 0.26
C HIS A 57 13.00 12.66 1.12
N GLY A 58 12.73 12.65 2.44
CA GLY A 58 13.40 13.56 3.38
C GLY A 58 13.19 15.04 3.05
N GLU A 59 11.96 15.43 2.69
CA GLU A 59 11.54 16.78 2.27
C GLU A 59 11.94 17.20 0.83
N GLU A 60 12.67 16.36 0.09
CA GLU A 60 12.95 16.58 -1.32
C GLU A 60 11.96 15.82 -2.22
N GLU A 61 11.35 16.54 -3.16
CA GLU A 61 10.66 15.88 -4.28
C GLU A 61 11.70 15.21 -5.19
N LEU A 62 11.57 13.89 -5.38
CA LEU A 62 12.45 13.16 -6.29
C LEU A 62 12.09 13.49 -7.74
N THR A 63 12.74 14.51 -8.29
CA THR A 63 12.59 14.86 -9.71
C THR A 63 13.18 13.76 -10.62
N GLY A 64 12.50 13.42 -11.72
CA GLY A 64 12.95 12.37 -12.65
C GLY A 64 11.91 11.30 -13.04
N ASN A 65 10.61 11.58 -12.86
CA ASN A 65 9.50 10.63 -13.05
C ASN A 65 9.46 9.49 -12.02
N TRP A 66 9.92 9.74 -10.78
CA TRP A 66 9.70 8.83 -9.67
C TRP A 66 8.29 9.04 -9.12
N TYR A 67 7.40 8.10 -9.39
CA TYR A 67 6.05 8.05 -8.84
C TYR A 67 5.74 6.63 -8.37
N PHE A 68 4.87 6.51 -7.38
CA PHE A 68 4.39 5.20 -6.94
C PHE A 68 3.14 4.82 -7.74
N ASP A 69 3.17 3.72 -8.51
CA ASP A 69 2.02 3.21 -9.23
C ASP A 69 1.28 2.17 -8.40
N VAL A 70 0.15 2.56 -7.79
CA VAL A 70 -0.64 1.70 -6.90
C VAL A 70 -1.63 0.82 -7.65
N HIS A 71 -2.06 1.21 -8.84
CA HIS A 71 -3.15 0.55 -9.58
C HIS A 71 -2.64 -0.25 -10.79
N GLY A 72 -1.34 -0.20 -11.09
CA GLY A 72 -0.70 -1.01 -12.13
C GLY A 72 -1.14 -0.66 -13.56
N VAL A 73 -1.83 0.47 -13.75
CA VAL A 73 -2.22 0.97 -15.07
C VAL A 73 -1.23 2.07 -15.48
N ALA A 74 -0.23 1.65 -16.26
CA ALA A 74 0.82 2.49 -16.80
C ALA A 74 0.24 3.64 -17.66
N TYR A 75 0.32 4.88 -17.15
CA TYR A 75 0.14 6.05 -17.98
C TYR A 75 1.48 6.47 -18.60
N ARG A 76 1.54 6.44 -19.93
CA ARG A 76 2.61 7.10 -20.68
C ARG A 76 2.39 8.61 -20.56
N LYS A 77 3.12 9.31 -19.69
CA LYS A 77 3.23 10.78 -19.75
C LYS A 77 3.83 11.13 -21.12
N MET A 78 2.99 11.54 -22.07
CA MET A 78 3.46 12.20 -23.29
C MET A 78 3.89 13.61 -22.89
N ILE A 79 5.18 13.88 -23.02
CA ILE A 79 5.78 15.21 -22.96
C ILE A 79 5.40 15.96 -24.23
#